data_AF-A0A957EYR1-F1
#
_entry.id   AF-A0A957EYR1-F1
#
_cell.length_a   1.000
_cell.length_b   1.000
_cell.length_c   1.000
_cell.angle_alpha   90.00
_cell.angle_beta   90.00
_cell.angle_gamma   90.00
#
_symmetry.space_group_name_H-M   'P 1'
#
loop_
_entity.id
_entity.type
_entity.pdbx_description
1 polymer ?
#
loop_
_entity_poly.entity_id
_entity_poly.type
_entity_poly.pdbx_seq_one_letter_code
_entity_poly.pdbx_strand_id
1 'polypeptide(L)'
;MALITILWVAVGCSKETAVLPTAVPETAVVVPTATAEIATIPPEPTDVPTPEPTPFPPDLSLNAQDIFTFPNPEIYAGDLVTFQVMPFVSQPVVADDVSVHVMVDGYDVAAGTLSERNFAGDPRSVFAWAWDSSNQLGTHEVRVVLDRDDRIVVGDEDPTNNQAAITLTVLDPKDIPATEENATWVTADTTCCIIHTVSGTAAYRDLPNLVKVVDDAAAQAAARLNEQPQRKIDIYLIDRVIGQGGYAGSAIVASYLDRQYSGNSLHELLVHEITHIIDQQFAPHRLVFLAEGVAVWATGGHYKMENLTERNAALLSLGQAVPLAEMINNFYPVQHEIGYLQAGGFVQYLIDTYGWSTFRAFYSNTTLDDGATPAEAVDRNLQTYYNKSLAQIEADWQGALRGVELGETAVSDLQTTIRFFDVMRRYQLLYDPTAHFLRAWIPQPKAVRTQGNPADLTRHPTAEINVTLEVMLEAANTSWRGGDYQRANVILDSVERVLDNDGAFIDPLATNYLNIVRKVTAVGYKVQSITLQGDEAQLVVTLANKNGLLPINMRLVNRDWIILAN
;
A
#
# COMPACT_ATOMS: atom_id res chain seq x y z
N MET A 1 -44.24 27.57 -31.76
CA MET A 1 -42.92 27.92 -32.29
C MET A 1 -42.01 26.74 -32.00
N ALA A 2 -41.95 25.83 -32.97
CA ALA A 2 -41.08 24.67 -33.02
C ALA A 2 -39.74 25.06 -33.68
N LEU A 3 -38.84 24.07 -33.83
CA LEU A 3 -37.54 24.04 -34.53
C LEU A 3 -36.31 24.15 -33.59
N ILE A 4 -35.28 23.29 -33.60
CA ILE A 4 -34.80 22.29 -34.58
C ILE A 4 -34.05 21.15 -33.86
N THR A 5 -34.37 19.92 -34.22
CA THR A 5 -33.54 18.71 -34.02
C THR A 5 -32.78 18.47 -35.33
N ILE A 6 -31.44 18.36 -35.30
CA ILE A 6 -30.64 17.96 -36.46
C ILE A 6 -30.18 16.51 -36.25
N LEU A 7 -30.75 15.64 -37.09
CA LEU A 7 -30.39 14.25 -37.30
C LEU A 7 -29.39 14.20 -38.47
N TRP A 8 -28.24 13.55 -38.29
CA TRP A 8 -27.37 13.15 -39.42
C TRP A 8 -27.45 11.64 -39.61
N VAL A 9 -27.94 11.27 -40.79
CA VAL A 9 -27.90 9.94 -41.39
C VAL A 9 -26.63 9.86 -42.24
N ALA A 10 -25.84 8.80 -42.07
CA ALA A 10 -24.84 8.39 -43.04
C ALA A 10 -25.07 6.91 -43.40
N VAL A 11 -25.52 6.71 -44.64
CA VAL A 11 -25.64 5.43 -45.33
C VAL A 11 -24.26 5.07 -45.90
N GLY A 12 -23.77 3.87 -45.60
CA GLY A 12 -22.57 3.31 -46.19
C GLY A 12 -22.74 1.81 -46.45
N CYS A 13 -23.16 1.47 -47.67
CA CYS A 13 -23.21 0.10 -48.19
C CYS A 13 -21.80 -0.47 -48.36
N SER A 14 -21.54 -1.69 -47.88
CA SER A 14 -20.55 -2.59 -48.53
C SER A 14 -20.81 -4.07 -48.25
N LYS A 15 -21.37 -4.71 -49.28
CA LYS A 15 -21.23 -6.08 -49.78
C LYS A 15 -20.75 -7.18 -48.81
N GLU A 16 -21.71 -8.02 -48.43
CA GLU A 16 -21.54 -9.44 -48.09
C GLU A 16 -20.76 -10.18 -49.19
N THR A 17 -19.70 -10.88 -48.79
CA THR A 17 -19.07 -11.93 -49.60
C THR A 17 -19.22 -13.24 -48.84
N ALA A 18 -20.04 -14.13 -49.39
CA ALA A 18 -20.27 -15.47 -48.84
C ALA A 18 -18.98 -16.29 -48.90
N VAL A 19 -18.57 -16.85 -47.75
CA VAL A 19 -17.53 -17.86 -47.67
C VAL A 19 -18.20 -19.22 -47.44
N LEU A 20 -17.91 -20.14 -48.35
CA LEU A 20 -18.36 -21.53 -48.35
C LEU A 20 -17.80 -22.31 -47.14
N PRO A 21 -18.53 -23.31 -46.62
CA PRO A 21 -18.05 -24.13 -45.51
C PRO A 21 -17.00 -25.13 -46.00
N THR A 22 -15.77 -25.01 -45.52
CA THR A 22 -14.72 -26.01 -45.70
C THR A 22 -14.90 -27.08 -44.62
N ALA A 23 -15.23 -28.30 -45.04
CA ALA A 23 -15.25 -29.48 -44.19
C ALA A 23 -13.83 -29.76 -43.66
N VAL A 24 -13.69 -29.85 -42.34
CA VAL A 24 -12.48 -30.31 -41.65
C VAL A 24 -12.64 -31.81 -41.33
N PRO A 25 -11.62 -32.66 -41.55
CA PRO A 25 -11.74 -34.09 -41.32
C PRO A 25 -11.78 -34.44 -39.83
N GLU A 26 -12.64 -35.41 -39.54
CA GLU A 26 -12.79 -36.15 -38.30
C GLU A 26 -11.43 -36.71 -37.83
N THR A 27 -10.88 -36.14 -36.76
CA THR A 27 -9.69 -36.69 -36.09
C THR A 27 -10.13 -37.33 -34.78
N ALA A 28 -9.77 -38.60 -34.64
CA ALA A 28 -10.22 -39.51 -33.60
C ALA A 28 -9.97 -38.99 -32.17
N VAL A 29 -11.02 -39.09 -31.36
CA VAL A 29 -11.01 -38.93 -29.91
C VAL A 29 -10.20 -40.07 -29.30
N VAL A 30 -9.07 -39.75 -28.68
CA VAL A 30 -8.40 -40.67 -27.74
C VAL A 30 -8.89 -40.32 -26.34
N VAL A 31 -9.73 -41.19 -25.79
CA VAL A 31 -10.15 -41.19 -24.39
C VAL A 31 -8.96 -41.64 -23.54
N PRO A 32 -8.46 -40.84 -22.57
CA PRO A 32 -7.54 -41.37 -21.58
C PRO A 32 -8.32 -42.30 -20.65
N THR A 33 -7.94 -43.57 -20.65
CA THR A 33 -8.39 -44.59 -19.69
C THR A 33 -8.02 -44.15 -18.28
N ALA A 34 -9.03 -44.03 -17.42
CA ALA A 34 -8.86 -43.84 -15.98
C ALA A 34 -8.21 -45.09 -15.38
N THR A 35 -6.96 -44.96 -14.93
CA THR A 35 -6.34 -45.90 -14.00
C THR A 35 -6.73 -45.48 -12.59
N ALA A 36 -7.46 -46.33 -11.89
CA ALA A 36 -7.79 -46.16 -10.49
C ALA A 36 -6.51 -46.30 -9.64
N GLU A 37 -6.13 -45.22 -8.96
CA GLU A 37 -5.09 -45.24 -7.94
C GLU A 37 -5.75 -45.33 -6.56
N ILE A 38 -5.24 -46.27 -5.77
CA ILE A 38 -5.81 -46.74 -4.51
C ILE A 38 -5.56 -45.70 -3.41
N ALA A 39 -6.62 -45.35 -2.68
CA ALA A 39 -6.54 -44.49 -1.50
C ALA A 39 -5.65 -45.13 -0.42
N THR A 40 -4.49 -44.52 -0.15
CA THR A 40 -3.67 -44.83 1.03
C THR A 40 -4.09 -43.95 2.20
N ILE A 41 -4.55 -44.62 3.25
CA ILE A 41 -4.95 -44.05 4.55
C ILE A 41 -3.70 -43.47 5.24
N PRO A 42 -3.77 -42.27 5.85
CA PRO A 42 -2.62 -41.64 6.50
C PRO A 42 -2.23 -42.39 7.79
N PRO A 43 -0.92 -42.54 8.10
CA PRO A 43 -0.50 -43.00 9.41
C PRO A 43 -0.73 -41.90 10.47
N GLU A 44 -1.46 -42.25 11.53
CA GLU A 44 -1.54 -41.45 12.75
C GLU A 44 -0.19 -41.46 13.51
N PRO A 45 0.09 -40.41 14.30
CA PRO A 45 1.41 -40.08 14.82
C PRO A 45 1.79 -41.01 15.98
N THR A 46 3.07 -41.37 16.06
CA THR A 46 3.64 -42.00 17.25
C THR A 46 4.54 -40.99 17.95
N ASP A 47 4.02 -40.38 19.01
CA ASP A 47 4.79 -39.54 19.93
C ASP A 47 5.66 -40.38 20.87
N VAL A 48 6.96 -40.06 20.94
CA VAL A 48 7.79 -40.25 22.13
C VAL A 48 8.63 -38.97 22.30
N PRO A 49 8.63 -38.34 23.48
CA PRO A 49 9.05 -36.96 23.66
C PRO A 49 10.57 -36.86 23.69
N THR A 50 11.10 -36.01 22.81
CA THR A 50 12.39 -35.37 23.07
C THR A 50 12.08 -34.16 23.94
N PRO A 51 12.74 -33.92 25.09
CA PRO A 51 12.71 -32.60 25.68
C PRO A 51 13.34 -31.67 24.64
N GLU A 52 12.49 -30.97 23.90
CA GLU A 52 12.93 -29.77 23.20
C GLU A 52 13.63 -28.91 24.25
N PRO A 53 14.86 -28.42 23.97
CA PRO A 53 15.41 -27.37 24.81
C PRO A 53 14.33 -26.30 24.90
N THR A 54 13.89 -25.95 26.10
CA THR A 54 13.01 -24.81 26.32
C THR A 54 13.60 -23.68 25.49
N PRO A 55 12.96 -23.22 24.39
CA PRO A 55 13.47 -22.06 23.70
C PRO A 55 13.51 -20.99 24.78
N PHE A 56 14.67 -20.35 24.95
CA PHE A 56 14.75 -19.16 25.79
C PHE A 56 13.54 -18.28 25.43
N PRO A 57 12.84 -17.71 26.42
CA PRO A 57 11.84 -16.71 26.09
C PRO A 57 12.53 -15.70 25.16
N PRO A 58 11.87 -15.29 24.08
CA PRO A 58 12.41 -14.24 23.23
C PRO A 58 12.83 -13.08 24.13
N ASP A 59 14.05 -12.59 24.00
CA ASP A 59 14.63 -11.59 24.88
C ASP A 59 14.35 -10.19 24.32
N LEU A 60 14.15 -9.17 25.17
CA LEU A 60 14.14 -7.77 24.71
C LEU A 60 15.41 -7.55 23.89
N SER A 61 15.29 -7.04 22.67
CA SER A 61 16.48 -6.90 21.81
C SER A 61 16.30 -5.87 20.71
N LEU A 62 17.43 -5.31 20.29
CA LEU A 62 17.51 -4.30 19.23
C LEU A 62 18.64 -4.60 18.26
N ASN A 63 18.37 -4.50 16.96
CA ASN A 63 19.36 -4.61 15.90
C ASN A 63 19.43 -3.31 15.08
N ALA A 64 20.49 -3.17 14.28
CA ALA A 64 20.67 -2.01 13.40
C ALA A 64 19.49 -1.79 12.43
N GLN A 65 18.86 -2.88 11.96
CA GLN A 65 17.71 -2.85 11.05
C GLN A 65 16.40 -2.38 11.71
N ASP A 66 16.40 -2.26 13.04
CA ASP A 66 15.24 -1.84 13.84
C ASP A 66 15.27 -0.31 14.10
N ILE A 67 16.29 0.38 13.60
CA ILE A 67 16.50 1.83 13.71
C ILE A 67 16.32 2.45 12.34
N PHE A 68 15.35 3.37 12.22
CA PHE A 68 15.06 4.11 11.00
C PHE A 68 15.27 5.60 11.23
N THR A 69 15.75 6.30 10.20
CA THR A 69 15.95 7.75 10.21
C THR A 69 15.13 8.42 9.13
N PHE A 70 14.66 9.65 9.38
CA PHE A 70 14.01 10.49 8.38
C PHE A 70 14.62 11.90 8.40
N PRO A 71 14.82 12.56 7.24
CA PRO A 71 14.52 12.08 5.88
C PRO A 71 15.35 10.85 5.46
N ASN A 72 14.84 10.03 4.53
CA ASN A 72 15.48 8.80 4.03
C ASN A 72 15.46 8.79 2.50
N PRO A 73 16.54 8.40 1.78
CA PRO A 73 17.77 7.77 2.29
C PRO A 73 18.88 8.72 2.71
N GLU A 74 18.85 9.96 2.22
CA GLU A 74 19.95 10.91 2.40
C GLU A 74 19.57 12.00 3.41
N ILE A 75 20.53 12.34 4.25
CA ILE A 75 20.46 13.42 5.22
C ILE A 75 21.52 14.46 4.84
N TYR A 76 21.10 15.70 4.74
CA TYR A 76 21.95 16.84 4.39
C TYR A 76 22.04 17.78 5.58
N ALA A 77 23.15 18.49 5.74
CA ALA A 77 23.30 19.40 6.86
C ALA A 77 22.20 20.47 6.86
N GLY A 78 21.50 20.61 7.98
CA GLY A 78 20.34 21.49 8.13
C GLY A 78 19.00 20.76 8.13
N ASP A 79 19.00 19.45 7.85
CA ASP A 79 17.85 18.60 8.12
C ASP A 79 17.64 18.43 9.63
N LEU A 80 16.37 18.41 10.05
CA LEU A 80 15.96 17.93 11.35
C LEU A 80 15.67 16.44 11.26
N VAL A 81 16.48 15.63 11.94
CA VAL A 81 16.44 14.17 11.83
C VAL A 81 15.46 13.59 12.84
N THR A 82 14.56 12.75 12.34
CA THR A 82 13.66 11.92 13.14
C THR A 82 14.24 10.52 13.28
N PHE A 83 14.15 9.95 14.48
CA PHE A 83 14.52 8.55 14.74
C PHE A 83 13.27 7.73 15.06
N GLN A 84 13.13 6.58 14.44
CA GLN A 84 12.13 5.57 14.79
C GLN A 84 12.83 4.30 15.22
N VAL A 85 12.40 3.75 16.36
CA VAL A 85 12.97 2.55 16.97
C VAL A 85 11.86 1.51 17.11
N MET A 86 12.08 0.32 16.55
CA MET A 86 11.12 -0.79 16.52
C MET A 86 11.77 -2.09 17.01
N PRO A 87 12.08 -2.20 18.31
CA PRO A 87 12.76 -3.36 18.84
C PRO A 87 11.84 -4.57 18.91
N PHE A 88 12.43 -5.74 19.13
CA PHE A 88 11.69 -6.89 19.57
C PHE A 88 11.41 -6.77 21.08
N VAL A 89 10.14 -6.85 21.49
CA VAL A 89 9.73 -6.81 22.90
C VAL A 89 9.11 -8.15 23.28
N SER A 90 9.66 -8.78 24.30
CA SER A 90 9.18 -10.06 24.79
C SER A 90 7.83 -9.93 25.50
N GLN A 91 7.01 -11.00 25.48
CA GLN A 91 5.68 -11.00 26.10
C GLN A 91 5.62 -10.61 27.58
N PRO A 92 6.56 -11.01 28.47
CA PRO A 92 6.51 -10.60 29.87
C PRO A 92 6.92 -9.14 30.09
N VAL A 93 7.55 -8.49 29.12
CA VAL A 93 7.98 -7.09 29.21
C VAL A 93 6.83 -6.16 28.89
N VAL A 94 6.55 -5.24 29.82
CA VAL A 94 5.61 -4.13 29.57
C VAL A 94 6.35 -3.08 28.76
N ALA A 95 6.04 -2.99 27.47
CA ALA A 95 6.76 -2.10 26.55
C ALA A 95 6.86 -0.64 27.03
N ASP A 96 5.81 -0.12 27.66
CA ASP A 96 5.76 1.27 28.13
C ASP A 96 6.78 1.55 29.26
N ASP A 97 7.27 0.51 29.95
CA ASP A 97 8.30 0.59 30.98
C ASP A 97 9.73 0.56 30.39
N VAL A 98 9.89 0.15 29.12
CA VAL A 98 11.19 0.10 28.44
C VAL A 98 11.62 1.52 28.07
N SER A 99 12.67 2.01 28.73
CA SER A 99 13.29 3.29 28.36
C SER A 99 14.06 3.18 27.05
N VAL A 100 14.06 4.24 26.25
CA VAL A 100 14.76 4.31 24.96
C VAL A 100 15.59 5.58 24.92
N HIS A 101 16.87 5.43 24.66
CA HIS A 101 17.84 6.53 24.52
C HIS A 101 18.45 6.52 23.13
N VAL A 102 18.39 7.65 22.44
CA VAL A 102 19.06 7.84 21.14
C VAL A 102 20.23 8.78 21.34
N MET A 103 21.42 8.31 20.96
CA MET A 103 22.67 9.03 21.09
C MET A 103 23.31 9.27 19.72
N VAL A 104 23.88 10.45 19.51
CA VAL A 104 24.72 10.76 18.34
C VAL A 104 26.11 11.12 18.84
N ASP A 105 27.13 10.40 18.36
CA ASP A 105 28.54 10.55 18.76
C ASP A 105 28.76 10.56 20.28
N GLY A 106 27.99 9.73 21.00
CA GLY A 106 28.08 9.61 22.45
C GLY A 106 27.23 10.60 23.26
N TYR A 107 26.47 11.49 22.61
CA TYR A 107 25.59 12.46 23.28
C TYR A 107 24.12 12.08 23.12
N ASP A 108 23.37 12.01 24.23
CA ASP A 108 21.91 11.83 24.19
C ASP A 108 21.26 13.00 23.42
N VAL A 109 20.58 12.69 22.31
CA VAL A 109 19.79 13.65 21.51
C VAL A 109 18.28 13.47 21.73
N ALA A 110 17.85 12.27 22.14
CA ALA A 110 16.46 11.97 22.46
C ALA A 110 16.35 10.89 23.54
N ALA A 111 15.28 10.95 24.34
CA ALA A 111 14.95 9.90 25.30
C ALA A 111 13.42 9.79 25.47
N GLY A 112 12.93 8.59 25.73
CA GLY A 112 11.50 8.29 25.91
C GLY A 112 11.27 6.83 26.28
N THR A 113 10.10 6.29 25.92
CA THR A 113 9.73 4.89 26.13
C THR A 113 9.04 4.30 24.91
N LEU A 114 8.92 2.96 24.82
CA LEU A 114 8.18 2.25 23.76
C LEU A 114 6.66 2.35 23.95
N SER A 115 6.14 3.57 24.12
CA SER A 115 4.72 3.84 24.39
C SER A 115 3.84 3.91 23.14
N GLU A 116 4.43 3.99 21.95
CA GLU A 116 3.67 3.96 20.69
C GLU A 116 3.47 2.53 20.19
N ARG A 117 2.50 2.35 19.30
CA ARG A 117 2.24 1.09 18.59
C ARG A 117 2.23 1.33 17.08
N ASN A 118 2.81 0.40 16.32
CA ASN A 118 2.60 0.36 14.87
C ASN A 118 1.20 -0.23 14.54
N PHE A 119 0.87 -0.38 13.26
CA PHE A 119 -0.42 -0.96 12.85
C PHE A 119 -0.57 -2.46 13.15
N ALA A 120 0.53 -3.19 13.37
CA ALA A 120 0.48 -4.57 13.83
C ALA A 120 0.28 -4.67 15.36
N GLY A 121 0.32 -3.54 16.07
CA GLY A 121 0.28 -3.51 17.53
C GLY A 121 1.64 -3.73 18.19
N ASP A 122 2.72 -3.77 17.42
CA ASP A 122 4.08 -3.90 17.96
C ASP A 122 4.52 -2.58 18.62
N PRO A 123 5.22 -2.63 19.75
CA PRO A 123 5.79 -1.44 20.38
C PRO A 123 6.81 -0.71 19.49
N ARG A 124 6.79 0.62 19.56
CA ARG A 124 7.79 1.49 18.94
C ARG A 124 8.00 2.78 19.71
N SER A 125 9.04 3.52 19.36
CA SER A 125 9.20 4.94 19.71
C SER A 125 9.52 5.75 18.47
N VAL A 126 8.95 6.95 18.37
CA VAL A 126 9.32 7.93 17.35
C VAL A 126 9.78 9.24 18.01
N PHE A 127 11.01 9.63 17.74
CA PHE A 127 11.62 10.87 18.19
C PHE A 127 11.67 11.85 17.02
N ALA A 128 10.53 12.51 16.77
CA ALA A 128 10.38 13.45 15.67
C ALA A 128 11.31 14.66 15.80
N TRP A 129 12.09 14.94 14.75
CA TRP A 129 12.98 16.10 14.62
C TRP A 129 13.92 16.30 15.82
N ALA A 130 14.44 15.21 16.35
CA ALA A 130 15.21 15.20 17.59
C ALA A 130 16.67 15.63 17.43
N TRP A 131 17.22 15.59 16.22
CA TRP A 131 18.61 16.00 15.96
C TRP A 131 18.71 17.00 14.81
N ASP A 132 19.23 18.18 15.10
CA ASP A 132 19.55 19.19 14.09
C ASP A 132 20.93 18.91 13.49
N SER A 133 20.94 18.49 12.22
CA SER A 133 22.17 18.17 11.48
C SER A 133 22.92 19.43 10.99
N SER A 134 22.50 20.63 11.37
CA SER A 134 23.18 21.88 11.04
C SER A 134 24.64 21.85 11.47
N ASN A 135 25.55 22.04 10.50
CA ASN A 135 27.00 22.00 10.69
C ASN A 135 27.56 20.64 11.16
N GLN A 136 26.80 19.56 11.00
CA GLN A 136 27.21 18.19 11.33
C GLN A 136 27.68 17.45 10.08
N LEU A 137 28.57 18.04 9.25
CA LEU A 137 29.01 17.35 8.03
C LEU A 137 29.90 16.14 8.35
N GLY A 138 29.65 15.05 7.63
CA GLY A 138 30.47 13.83 7.71
C GLY A 138 29.71 12.66 8.32
N THR A 139 30.49 11.72 8.87
CA THR A 139 29.97 10.45 9.37
C THR A 139 29.79 10.51 10.88
N HIS A 140 28.61 10.09 11.35
CA HIS A 140 28.19 10.09 12.74
C HIS A 140 27.78 8.67 13.18
N GLU A 141 28.12 8.29 14.40
CA GLU A 141 27.58 7.08 15.02
C GLU A 141 26.26 7.43 15.72
N VAL A 142 25.18 6.78 15.30
CA VAL A 142 23.90 6.81 16.02
C VAL A 142 23.79 5.52 16.82
N ARG A 143 23.69 5.62 18.14
CA ARG A 143 23.52 4.49 19.04
C ARG A 143 22.18 4.60 19.76
N VAL A 144 21.44 3.51 19.76
CA VAL A 144 20.20 3.40 20.54
C VAL A 144 20.41 2.39 21.65
N VAL A 145 19.95 2.74 22.85
CA VAL A 145 20.02 1.89 24.04
C VAL A 145 18.62 1.78 24.64
N LEU A 146 18.13 0.55 24.74
CA LEU A 146 16.93 0.18 25.49
C LEU A 146 17.32 -0.10 26.94
N ASP A 147 16.39 0.18 27.85
CA ASP A 147 16.53 -0.06 29.29
C ASP A 147 17.95 0.20 29.83
N ARG A 148 18.46 1.41 29.61
CA ARG A 148 19.86 1.77 29.86
C ARG A 148 20.34 1.47 31.28
N ASP A 149 19.43 1.48 32.24
CA ASP A 149 19.69 1.25 33.66
C ASP A 149 19.51 -0.22 34.08
N ASP A 150 19.19 -1.13 33.14
CA ASP A 150 19.02 -2.58 33.35
C ASP A 150 18.03 -2.88 34.49
N ARG A 151 16.84 -2.27 34.41
CA ARG A 151 15.79 -2.35 35.43
C ARG A 151 14.81 -3.50 35.18
N ILE A 152 14.67 -3.91 33.94
CA ILE A 152 13.84 -5.01 33.48
C ILE A 152 14.73 -6.26 33.46
N VAL A 153 14.31 -7.31 34.16
CA VAL A 153 15.12 -8.53 34.32
C VAL A 153 14.41 -9.78 33.79
N VAL A 154 13.07 -9.72 33.70
CA VAL A 154 12.24 -10.85 33.23
C VAL A 154 11.84 -10.57 31.80
N GLY A 155 12.29 -11.43 30.88
CA GLY A 155 12.19 -11.21 29.43
C GLY A 155 13.15 -10.15 28.87
N ASP A 156 14.15 -9.79 29.68
CA ASP A 156 15.34 -8.99 29.34
C ASP A 156 16.52 -9.58 30.14
N GLU A 157 16.89 -10.81 29.80
CA GLU A 157 17.92 -11.56 30.51
C GLU A 157 19.35 -11.26 30.02
N ASP A 158 19.51 -10.78 28.78
CA ASP A 158 20.79 -10.37 28.20
C ASP A 158 20.83 -8.86 27.86
N PRO A 159 21.23 -8.00 28.81
CA PRO A 159 21.26 -6.55 28.58
C PRO A 159 22.28 -6.11 27.50
N THR A 160 23.11 -7.01 26.98
CA THR A 160 24.08 -6.67 25.94
C THR A 160 23.45 -6.52 24.55
N ASN A 161 22.26 -7.09 24.33
CA ASN A 161 21.52 -7.02 23.08
C ASN A 161 20.46 -5.89 23.05
N ASN A 162 20.35 -5.13 24.15
CA ASN A 162 19.50 -3.93 24.29
C ASN A 162 20.07 -2.69 23.60
N GLN A 163 21.10 -2.83 22.79
CA GLN A 163 21.70 -1.71 22.10
C GLN A 163 22.10 -2.07 20.67
N ALA A 164 21.90 -1.11 19.77
CA ALA A 164 22.37 -1.20 18.41
C ALA A 164 22.92 0.15 17.96
N ALA A 165 23.82 0.12 16.98
CA ALA A 165 24.37 1.31 16.37
C ALA A 165 24.23 1.25 14.84
N ILE A 166 23.94 2.39 14.24
CA ILE A 166 23.99 2.62 12.80
C ILE A 166 24.96 3.76 12.51
N THR A 167 25.49 3.75 11.29
CA THR A 167 26.32 4.85 10.79
C THR A 167 25.48 5.72 9.88
N LEU A 168 25.45 7.02 10.16
CA LEU A 168 24.75 7.99 9.36
C LEU A 168 25.74 8.98 8.76
N THR A 169 25.57 9.30 7.47
CA THR A 169 26.40 10.33 6.80
C THR A 169 25.54 11.54 6.49
N VAL A 170 25.97 12.70 6.97
CA VAL A 170 25.36 13.99 6.67
C VAL A 170 26.13 14.63 5.52
N LEU A 171 25.42 14.86 4.43
CA LEU A 171 25.96 15.35 3.15
C LEU A 171 26.01 16.89 3.09
N ASP A 172 26.81 17.42 2.17
CA ASP A 172 26.91 18.87 1.93
C ASP A 172 25.57 19.39 1.37
N PRO A 173 24.99 20.47 1.92
CA PRO A 173 23.76 21.07 1.40
C PRO A 173 23.80 21.42 -0.10
N LYS A 174 24.99 21.61 -0.67
CA LYS A 174 25.16 21.85 -2.12
C LYS A 174 24.84 20.63 -2.99
N ASP A 175 24.84 19.45 -2.41
CA ASP A 175 24.52 18.20 -3.09
C ASP A 175 23.01 17.91 -3.06
N ILE A 176 22.21 18.71 -2.34
CA ILE A 176 20.75 18.61 -2.33
C ILE A 176 20.23 18.71 -3.78
N PRO A 177 19.31 17.81 -4.21
CA PRO A 177 18.71 17.91 -5.53
C PRO A 177 18.08 19.27 -5.78
N ALA A 178 18.24 19.83 -6.99
CA ALA A 178 17.70 21.15 -7.33
C ALA A 178 16.16 21.26 -7.16
N THR A 179 15.46 20.13 -7.20
CA THR A 179 14.01 20.04 -6.91
C THR A 179 13.67 20.26 -5.44
N GLU A 180 14.63 20.08 -4.53
CA GLU A 180 14.47 20.20 -3.08
C GLU A 180 15.07 21.49 -2.50
N GLU A 181 16.14 22.04 -3.08
CA GLU A 181 16.90 23.19 -2.53
C GLU A 181 16.01 24.40 -2.17
N ASN A 182 14.91 24.59 -2.88
CA ASN A 182 13.93 25.66 -2.63
C ASN A 182 12.49 25.13 -2.52
N ALA A 183 12.35 23.86 -2.14
CA ALA A 183 11.05 23.22 -1.96
C ALA A 183 10.27 23.93 -0.84
N THR A 184 9.05 24.34 -1.17
CA THR A 184 8.15 25.02 -0.24
C THR A 184 6.75 24.47 -0.37
N TRP A 185 6.00 24.50 0.71
CA TRP A 185 4.59 24.14 0.69
C TRP A 185 3.77 25.14 -0.13
N VAL A 186 3.00 24.60 -1.06
CA VAL A 186 2.05 25.31 -1.92
C VAL A 186 0.66 24.82 -1.58
N THR A 187 -0.29 25.74 -1.50
CA THR A 187 -1.69 25.42 -1.18
C THR A 187 -2.64 25.84 -2.30
N ALA A 188 -3.66 25.02 -2.53
CA ALA A 188 -4.81 25.35 -3.36
C ALA A 188 -6.10 25.15 -2.56
N ASP A 189 -6.96 26.17 -2.59
CA ASP A 189 -8.28 26.12 -1.98
C ASP A 189 -9.32 25.69 -3.04
N THR A 190 -10.19 24.75 -2.68
CA THR A 190 -11.22 24.15 -3.54
C THR A 190 -12.59 24.19 -2.84
N THR A 191 -13.62 23.62 -3.46
CA THR A 191 -14.97 23.61 -2.88
C THR A 191 -15.00 22.77 -1.61
N CYS A 192 -14.48 21.54 -1.67
CA CYS A 192 -14.51 20.62 -0.53
C CYS A 192 -13.30 20.79 0.41
N CYS A 193 -12.18 21.29 -0.10
CA CYS A 193 -10.88 20.88 0.44
C CYS A 193 -9.81 21.98 0.34
N ILE A 194 -8.73 21.80 1.11
CA ILE A 194 -7.48 22.56 1.01
C ILE A 194 -6.40 21.55 0.62
N ILE A 195 -5.87 21.69 -0.58
CA ILE A 195 -4.83 20.81 -1.12
C ILE A 195 -3.47 21.42 -0.80
N HIS A 196 -2.58 20.64 -0.19
CA HIS A 196 -1.20 20.99 0.13
C HIS A 196 -0.27 20.11 -0.71
N THR A 197 0.71 20.73 -1.37
CA THR A 197 1.74 20.05 -2.15
C THR A 197 3.07 20.76 -1.95
N VAL A 198 4.19 20.12 -2.30
CA VAL A 198 5.52 20.71 -2.22
C VAL A 198 5.96 21.15 -3.62
N SER A 199 6.43 22.39 -3.77
CA SER A 199 6.99 22.85 -5.04
C SER A 199 8.13 21.93 -5.49
N GLY A 200 8.31 21.77 -6.80
CA GLY A 200 9.33 20.85 -7.29
C GLY A 200 8.91 19.37 -7.31
N THR A 201 7.67 19.02 -6.97
CA THR A 201 7.12 17.64 -7.06
C THR A 201 6.18 17.43 -8.25
N ALA A 202 5.80 16.17 -8.51
CA ALA A 202 4.76 15.80 -9.47
C ALA A 202 3.40 16.42 -9.11
N ALA A 203 3.03 16.38 -7.82
CA ALA A 203 1.77 16.93 -7.33
C ALA A 203 1.67 18.44 -7.57
N TYR A 204 2.77 19.18 -7.41
CA TYR A 204 2.80 20.61 -7.71
C TYR A 204 2.63 20.90 -9.20
N ARG A 205 3.29 20.12 -10.07
CA ARG A 205 3.16 20.24 -11.52
C ARG A 205 1.71 20.02 -11.97
N ASP A 206 1.05 19.02 -11.39
CA ASP A 206 -0.26 18.56 -11.82
C ASP A 206 -1.42 19.19 -11.03
N LEU A 207 -1.12 20.06 -10.07
CA LEU A 207 -2.09 20.72 -9.17
C LEU A 207 -3.34 21.28 -9.87
N PRO A 208 -3.25 21.94 -11.05
CA PRO A 208 -4.45 22.42 -11.75
C PRO A 208 -5.45 21.31 -12.11
N ASN A 209 -4.96 20.11 -12.42
CA ASN A 209 -5.81 18.95 -12.72
C ASN A 209 -6.28 18.26 -11.43
N LEU A 210 -5.43 18.23 -10.40
CA LEU A 210 -5.71 17.56 -9.13
C LEU A 210 -6.85 18.22 -8.35
N VAL A 211 -7.04 19.54 -8.49
CA VAL A 211 -8.20 20.24 -7.93
C VAL A 211 -9.52 19.57 -8.31
N LYS A 212 -9.69 19.20 -9.58
CA LYS A 212 -10.91 18.55 -10.05
C LYS A 212 -11.05 17.13 -9.48
N VAL A 213 -9.96 16.36 -9.47
CA VAL A 213 -9.95 14.98 -8.95
C VAL A 213 -10.37 14.96 -7.48
N VAL A 214 -9.85 15.90 -6.68
CA VAL A 214 -10.19 16.04 -5.27
C VAL A 214 -11.66 16.40 -5.06
N ASP A 215 -12.18 17.39 -5.76
CA ASP A 215 -13.60 17.79 -5.65
C ASP A 215 -14.54 16.64 -6.08
N ASP A 216 -14.19 15.91 -7.16
CA ASP A 216 -14.99 14.76 -7.63
C ASP A 216 -14.98 13.60 -6.61
N ALA A 217 -13.83 13.28 -6.03
CA ALA A 217 -13.71 12.24 -5.01
C ALA A 217 -14.52 12.58 -3.75
N ALA A 218 -14.46 13.84 -3.30
CA ALA A 218 -15.25 14.31 -2.17
C ALA A 218 -16.75 14.24 -2.45
N ALA A 219 -17.17 14.64 -3.67
CA ALA A 219 -18.57 14.56 -4.08
C ALA A 219 -19.09 13.12 -4.11
N GLN A 220 -18.27 12.18 -4.59
CA GLN A 220 -18.62 10.75 -4.58
C GLN A 220 -18.79 10.23 -3.15
N ALA A 221 -17.81 10.43 -2.28
CA ALA A 221 -17.88 9.96 -0.88
C ALA A 221 -19.11 10.55 -0.16
N ALA A 222 -19.34 11.85 -0.30
CA ALA A 222 -20.47 12.53 0.32
C ALA A 222 -21.82 12.04 -0.22
N ALA A 223 -21.93 11.84 -1.54
CA ALA A 223 -23.13 11.28 -2.16
C ALA A 223 -23.40 9.85 -1.69
N ARG A 224 -22.34 9.04 -1.54
CA ARG A 224 -22.46 7.63 -1.18
C ARG A 224 -22.89 7.43 0.27
N LEU A 225 -22.39 8.27 1.18
CA LEU A 225 -22.77 8.28 2.60
C LEU A 225 -24.07 9.07 2.87
N ASN A 226 -24.54 9.85 1.89
CA ASN A 226 -25.61 10.83 2.04
C ASN A 226 -25.32 11.82 3.21
N GLU A 227 -24.08 12.28 3.30
CA GLU A 227 -23.56 13.13 4.36
C GLU A 227 -22.49 14.07 3.79
N GLN A 228 -22.54 15.36 4.13
CA GLN A 228 -21.54 16.32 3.67
C GLN A 228 -20.43 16.50 4.71
N PRO A 229 -19.19 16.79 4.30
CA PRO A 229 -18.15 17.16 5.24
C PRO A 229 -18.51 18.48 5.95
N GLN A 230 -18.41 18.51 7.28
CA GLN A 230 -18.74 19.67 8.12
C GLN A 230 -17.70 20.79 8.05
N ARG A 231 -16.52 20.49 7.51
CA ARG A 231 -15.40 21.42 7.32
C ARG A 231 -14.68 21.09 6.03
N LYS A 232 -13.87 22.04 5.54
CA LYS A 232 -12.93 21.71 4.47
C LYS A 232 -11.95 20.65 4.93
N ILE A 233 -11.63 19.74 4.01
CA ILE A 233 -10.71 18.64 4.24
C ILE A 233 -9.31 19.10 3.83
N ASP A 234 -8.35 19.03 4.75
CA ASP A 234 -6.94 19.21 4.42
C ASP A 234 -6.42 17.93 3.76
N ILE A 235 -5.86 18.05 2.55
CA ILE A 235 -5.31 16.95 1.76
C ILE A 235 -3.87 17.27 1.41
N TYR A 236 -2.93 16.44 1.82
CA TYR A 236 -1.51 16.58 1.55
C TYR A 236 -1.08 15.57 0.48
N LEU A 237 -0.63 16.06 -0.66
CA LEU A 237 -0.12 15.24 -1.75
C LEU A 237 1.40 15.21 -1.69
N ILE A 238 1.95 14.02 -1.43
CA ILE A 238 3.37 13.82 -1.11
C ILE A 238 4.09 13.04 -2.21
N ASP A 239 5.36 13.35 -2.46
CA ASP A 239 6.15 12.76 -3.55
C ASP A 239 6.86 11.46 -3.09
N ARG A 240 6.12 10.63 -2.35
CA ARG A 240 6.62 9.40 -1.75
C ARG A 240 5.48 8.41 -1.52
N VAL A 241 5.73 7.13 -1.76
CA VAL A 241 4.84 6.05 -1.31
C VAL A 241 4.97 5.85 0.19
N ILE A 242 3.85 5.92 0.91
CA ILE A 242 3.76 5.52 2.32
C ILE A 242 2.69 4.44 2.43
N GLY A 243 3.07 3.29 2.99
CA GLY A 243 2.23 2.11 3.05
C GLY A 243 1.78 1.69 1.66
N GLN A 244 0.48 1.77 1.42
CA GLN A 244 -0.11 1.46 0.11
C GLN A 244 -0.62 2.72 -0.61
N GLY A 245 -0.23 3.91 -0.17
CA GLY A 245 -0.43 5.14 -0.95
C GLY A 245 -1.23 6.23 -0.24
N GLY A 246 -1.77 6.02 0.97
CA GLY A 246 -2.40 7.09 1.72
C GLY A 246 -2.89 6.70 3.11
N TYR A 247 -3.33 7.71 3.87
CA TYR A 247 -3.98 7.55 5.17
C TYR A 247 -4.80 8.79 5.54
N ALA A 248 -5.81 8.59 6.40
CA ALA A 248 -6.63 9.67 6.97
C ALA A 248 -6.55 9.72 8.50
N GLY A 249 -6.52 10.95 9.02
CA GLY A 249 -6.73 11.26 10.43
C GLY A 249 -7.54 12.57 10.53
N SER A 250 -6.95 13.62 11.12
CA SER A 250 -7.55 14.96 11.05
C SER A 250 -7.39 15.64 9.67
N ALA A 251 -6.52 15.08 8.83
CA ALA A 251 -6.23 15.44 7.44
C ALA A 251 -5.97 14.15 6.66
N ILE A 252 -5.95 14.25 5.34
CA ILE A 252 -5.59 13.15 4.43
C ILE A 252 -4.15 13.36 3.95
N VAL A 253 -3.38 12.28 3.88
CA VAL A 253 -2.12 12.24 3.13
C VAL A 253 -2.25 11.22 2.04
N ALA A 254 -1.88 11.58 0.82
CA ALA A 254 -1.90 10.70 -0.33
C ALA A 254 -0.60 10.83 -1.12
N SER A 255 -0.03 9.67 -1.45
CA SER A 255 1.13 9.53 -2.31
C SER A 255 0.78 9.92 -3.75
N TYR A 256 1.52 10.87 -4.29
CA TYR A 256 1.41 11.32 -5.68
C TYR A 256 2.80 11.64 -6.24
N LEU A 257 3.30 10.70 -7.03
CA LEU A 257 4.62 10.71 -7.61
C LEU A 257 4.58 10.18 -9.04
N ASP A 258 5.58 10.53 -9.85
CA ASP A 258 5.68 10.09 -11.24
C ASP A 258 5.85 8.56 -11.36
N ARG A 259 6.67 7.94 -10.49
CA ARG A 259 6.81 6.49 -10.35
C ARG A 259 5.84 5.91 -9.32
N GLN A 260 4.55 5.90 -9.64
CA GLN A 260 3.54 5.38 -8.71
C GLN A 260 3.47 3.84 -8.73
N TYR A 261 4.37 3.18 -8.01
CA TYR A 261 4.46 1.71 -7.93
C TYR A 261 3.47 1.08 -6.93
N SER A 262 2.72 1.87 -6.15
CA SER A 262 1.80 1.34 -5.14
C SER A 262 0.46 0.83 -5.69
N GLY A 263 0.29 0.77 -7.01
CA GLY A 263 -0.86 0.13 -7.64
C GLY A 263 -2.17 0.93 -7.60
N ASN A 264 -2.24 2.05 -6.87
CA ASN A 264 -3.49 2.76 -6.61
C ASN A 264 -3.82 3.85 -7.63
N SER A 265 -5.11 4.07 -7.85
CA SER A 265 -5.61 5.28 -8.51
C SER A 265 -5.90 6.33 -7.45
N LEU A 266 -5.44 7.56 -7.69
CA LEU A 266 -5.61 8.66 -6.73
C LEU A 266 -7.08 8.92 -6.42
N HIS A 267 -7.97 8.82 -7.41
CA HIS A 267 -9.40 9.09 -7.21
C HIS A 267 -9.99 8.12 -6.18
N GLU A 268 -9.85 6.81 -6.39
CA GLU A 268 -10.34 5.78 -5.49
C GLU A 268 -9.74 5.89 -4.10
N LEU A 269 -8.42 6.14 -3.99
CA LEU A 269 -7.77 6.41 -2.72
C LEU A 269 -8.42 7.60 -1.99
N LEU A 270 -8.65 8.71 -2.69
CA LEU A 270 -9.26 9.89 -2.08
C LEU A 270 -10.70 9.63 -1.64
N VAL A 271 -11.49 8.87 -2.41
CA VAL A 271 -12.87 8.49 -1.99
C VAL A 271 -12.82 7.66 -0.70
N HIS A 272 -11.87 6.72 -0.60
CA HIS A 272 -11.64 5.90 0.59
C HIS A 272 -11.29 6.77 1.79
N GLU A 273 -10.26 7.60 1.67
CA GLU A 273 -9.78 8.43 2.79
C GLU A 273 -10.77 9.54 3.19
N ILE A 274 -11.53 10.10 2.23
CA ILE A 274 -12.58 11.09 2.54
C ILE A 274 -13.75 10.44 3.26
N THR A 275 -14.06 9.17 2.95
CA THR A 275 -15.08 8.42 3.68
C THR A 275 -14.77 8.36 5.16
N HIS A 276 -13.50 8.14 5.54
CA HIS A 276 -13.04 8.17 6.94
C HIS A 276 -13.19 9.53 7.62
N ILE A 277 -13.17 10.64 6.88
CA ILE A 277 -13.41 11.97 7.43
C ILE A 277 -14.90 12.22 7.65
N ILE A 278 -15.75 11.79 6.72
CA ILE A 278 -17.20 12.01 6.77
C ILE A 278 -17.86 11.06 7.78
N ASP A 279 -17.44 9.80 7.84
CA ASP A 279 -18.02 8.80 8.74
C ASP A 279 -17.79 9.11 10.22
N GLN A 280 -16.65 9.71 10.57
CA GLN A 280 -16.29 10.16 11.94
C GLN A 280 -17.32 11.11 12.51
N GLN A 281 -18.02 11.86 11.65
CA GLN A 281 -19.04 12.83 12.05
C GLN A 281 -20.28 12.15 12.66
N PHE A 282 -20.56 10.90 12.30
CA PHE A 282 -21.71 10.15 12.79
C PHE A 282 -21.37 8.80 13.43
N ALA A 283 -20.11 8.36 13.38
CA ALA A 283 -19.61 7.13 13.99
C ALA A 283 -18.18 7.33 14.56
N PRO A 284 -17.99 8.22 15.57
CA PRO A 284 -16.66 8.58 16.09
C PRO A 284 -15.94 7.45 16.84
N HIS A 285 -16.67 6.42 17.29
CA HIS A 285 -16.16 5.27 18.06
C HIS A 285 -16.26 3.95 17.30
N ARG A 286 -16.40 4.01 15.97
CA ARG A 286 -16.54 2.85 15.10
C ARG A 286 -15.36 1.89 15.20
N LEU A 287 -15.65 0.62 14.98
CA LEU A 287 -14.64 -0.44 14.86
C LEU A 287 -13.91 -0.35 13.53
N VAL A 288 -12.59 -0.62 13.54
CA VAL A 288 -11.72 -0.55 12.35
C VAL A 288 -12.25 -1.40 11.19
N PHE A 289 -12.62 -2.67 11.43
CA PHE A 289 -13.17 -3.55 10.41
C PHE A 289 -14.36 -2.93 9.66
N LEU A 290 -15.30 -2.32 10.40
CA LEU A 290 -16.46 -1.68 9.79
C LEU A 290 -16.10 -0.37 9.11
N ALA A 291 -15.17 0.41 9.68
CA ALA A 291 -14.70 1.66 9.09
C ALA A 291 -14.09 1.42 7.70
N GLU A 292 -13.14 0.50 7.60
CA GLU A 292 -12.52 0.15 6.32
C GLU A 292 -13.52 -0.48 5.35
N GLY A 293 -14.45 -1.32 5.84
CA GLY A 293 -15.52 -1.86 5.01
C GLY A 293 -16.44 -0.78 4.42
N VAL A 294 -16.79 0.24 5.18
CA VAL A 294 -17.57 1.40 4.70
C VAL A 294 -16.80 2.20 3.67
N ALA A 295 -15.50 2.43 3.88
CA ALA A 295 -14.64 3.12 2.94
C ALA A 295 -14.49 2.37 1.59
N VAL A 296 -14.30 1.06 1.62
CA VAL A 296 -14.26 0.21 0.41
C VAL A 296 -15.62 0.19 -0.30
N TRP A 297 -16.73 0.07 0.44
CA TRP A 297 -18.08 0.13 -0.12
C TRP A 297 -18.40 1.50 -0.74
N ALA A 298 -17.94 2.59 -0.11
CA ALA A 298 -18.18 3.94 -0.57
C ALA A 298 -17.37 4.27 -1.84
N THR A 299 -16.14 3.77 -1.88
CA THR A 299 -15.27 3.80 -3.05
C THR A 299 -15.83 2.97 -4.20
N GLY A 300 -16.50 1.85 -3.89
CA GLY A 300 -17.03 0.91 -4.89
C GLY A 300 -16.00 -0.13 -5.31
N GLY A 301 -15.07 -0.46 -4.42
CA GLY A 301 -13.89 -1.28 -4.67
C GLY A 301 -12.73 -0.84 -3.77
N HIS A 302 -11.66 -1.63 -3.72
CA HIS A 302 -10.51 -1.30 -2.86
C HIS A 302 -9.47 -0.43 -3.59
N TYR A 303 -8.93 -0.91 -4.71
CA TYR A 303 -7.90 -0.18 -5.48
C TYR A 303 -8.35 0.34 -6.83
N LYS A 304 -9.49 -0.16 -7.30
CA LYS A 304 -10.17 0.23 -8.53
C LYS A 304 -11.66 -0.02 -8.32
N MET A 305 -12.50 0.56 -9.16
CA MET A 305 -13.92 0.24 -9.20
C MET A 305 -14.14 -1.25 -9.51
N GLU A 306 -14.90 -1.94 -8.67
CA GLU A 306 -15.08 -3.39 -8.70
C GLU A 306 -16.47 -3.82 -8.24
N ASN A 307 -16.93 -4.97 -8.73
CA ASN A 307 -18.10 -5.62 -8.15
C ASN A 307 -17.68 -6.36 -6.87
N LEU A 308 -17.90 -5.73 -5.71
CA LEU A 308 -17.51 -6.31 -4.42
C LEU A 308 -18.16 -7.67 -4.15
N THR A 309 -19.40 -7.90 -4.60
CA THR A 309 -20.07 -9.20 -4.48
C THR A 309 -19.35 -10.29 -5.28
N GLU A 310 -19.01 -10.00 -6.55
CA GLU A 310 -18.26 -10.93 -7.40
C GLU A 310 -16.83 -11.17 -6.86
N ARG A 311 -16.15 -10.11 -6.41
CA ARG A 311 -14.81 -10.20 -5.79
C ARG A 311 -14.82 -11.12 -4.57
N ASN A 312 -15.81 -10.99 -3.70
CA ASN A 312 -15.93 -11.83 -2.52
C ASN A 312 -16.34 -13.27 -2.85
N ALA A 313 -17.15 -13.49 -3.88
CA ALA A 313 -17.45 -14.82 -4.38
C ALA A 313 -16.18 -15.49 -4.96
N ALA A 314 -15.35 -14.74 -5.69
CA ALA A 314 -14.06 -15.22 -6.18
C ALA A 314 -13.12 -15.57 -5.01
N LEU A 315 -13.04 -14.71 -3.99
CA LEU A 315 -12.27 -14.96 -2.77
C LEU A 315 -12.70 -16.25 -2.06
N LEU A 316 -14.01 -16.46 -1.94
CA LEU A 316 -14.58 -17.68 -1.35
C LEU A 316 -14.25 -18.92 -2.21
N SER A 317 -14.34 -18.81 -3.54
CA SER A 317 -14.02 -19.92 -4.47
C SER A 317 -12.55 -20.33 -4.43
N LEU A 318 -11.66 -19.38 -4.12
CA LEU A 318 -10.22 -19.62 -3.91
C LEU A 318 -9.90 -20.24 -2.55
N GLY A 319 -10.88 -20.34 -1.64
CA GLY A 319 -10.65 -20.77 -0.26
C GLY A 319 -9.83 -19.78 0.56
N GLN A 320 -9.80 -18.50 0.17
CA GLN A 320 -9.01 -17.44 0.80
C GLN A 320 -9.85 -16.52 1.71
N ALA A 321 -11.16 -16.76 1.82
CA ALA A 321 -12.01 -16.01 2.74
C ALA A 321 -11.65 -16.34 4.20
N VAL A 322 -11.52 -15.31 5.04
CA VAL A 322 -11.17 -15.43 6.47
C VAL A 322 -12.46 -15.45 7.30
N PRO A 323 -12.62 -16.30 8.32
CA PRO A 323 -13.79 -16.24 9.19
C PRO A 323 -14.01 -14.84 9.78
N LEU A 324 -15.23 -14.30 9.74
CA LEU A 324 -15.50 -12.91 10.14
C LEU A 324 -15.04 -12.62 11.57
N ALA A 325 -15.27 -13.53 12.51
CA ALA A 325 -14.84 -13.34 13.90
C ALA A 325 -13.31 -13.21 14.04
N GLU A 326 -12.55 -14.00 13.27
CA GLU A 326 -11.08 -13.94 13.24
C GLU A 326 -10.60 -12.62 12.64
N MET A 327 -11.17 -12.24 11.49
CA MET A 327 -10.81 -11.01 10.80
C MET A 327 -11.18 -9.76 11.62
N ILE A 328 -12.33 -9.73 12.28
CA ILE A 328 -12.76 -8.57 13.09
C ILE A 328 -11.82 -8.38 14.30
N ASN A 329 -11.34 -9.47 14.90
CA ASN A 329 -10.42 -9.41 16.04
C ASN A 329 -8.99 -9.07 15.61
N ASN A 330 -8.57 -9.43 14.40
CA ASN A 330 -7.19 -9.34 13.93
C ASN A 330 -7.07 -8.66 12.56
N PHE A 331 -7.77 -7.54 12.35
CA PHE A 331 -7.97 -6.98 11.02
C PHE A 331 -6.67 -6.59 10.28
N TYR A 332 -5.73 -5.89 10.93
CA TYR A 332 -4.48 -5.46 10.28
C TYR A 332 -3.48 -6.59 9.98
N PRO A 333 -3.37 -7.63 10.83
CA PRO A 333 -2.58 -8.82 10.48
C PRO A 333 -3.12 -9.65 9.30
N VAL A 334 -4.41 -9.57 8.99
CA VAL A 334 -4.96 -10.23 7.80
C VAL A 334 -4.33 -9.63 6.54
N GLN A 335 -4.07 -10.48 5.55
CA GLN A 335 -3.58 -10.04 4.24
C GLN A 335 -4.50 -8.92 3.72
N HIS A 336 -3.91 -7.74 3.46
CA HIS A 336 -4.65 -6.50 3.37
C HIS A 336 -5.73 -6.52 2.27
N GLU A 337 -5.42 -7.03 1.07
CA GLU A 337 -6.38 -7.14 -0.04
C GLU A 337 -7.59 -7.98 0.36
N ILE A 338 -7.33 -9.11 1.01
CA ILE A 338 -8.36 -10.04 1.47
C ILE A 338 -9.23 -9.37 2.54
N GLY A 339 -8.61 -8.79 3.58
CA GLY A 339 -9.33 -8.19 4.70
C GLY A 339 -10.24 -7.03 4.27
N TYR A 340 -9.73 -6.12 3.43
CA TYR A 340 -10.47 -4.94 2.98
C TYR A 340 -11.59 -5.30 2.00
N LEU A 341 -11.33 -6.19 1.03
CA LEU A 341 -12.38 -6.67 0.12
C LEU A 341 -13.48 -7.39 0.88
N GLN A 342 -13.12 -8.19 1.89
CA GLN A 342 -14.09 -8.92 2.69
C GLN A 342 -14.91 -8.00 3.60
N ALA A 343 -14.27 -7.00 4.21
CA ALA A 343 -14.98 -5.96 4.96
C ALA A 343 -15.96 -5.19 4.07
N GLY A 344 -15.52 -4.74 2.89
CA GLY A 344 -16.38 -4.02 1.93
C GLY A 344 -17.53 -4.86 1.41
N GLY A 345 -17.29 -6.14 1.09
CA GLY A 345 -18.32 -7.07 0.66
C GLY A 345 -19.35 -7.38 1.74
N PHE A 346 -18.92 -7.51 2.99
CA PHE A 346 -19.81 -7.70 4.13
C PHE A 346 -20.70 -6.48 4.36
N VAL A 347 -20.12 -5.28 4.32
CA VAL A 347 -20.87 -4.01 4.41
C VAL A 347 -21.86 -3.88 3.26
N GLN A 348 -21.44 -4.18 2.02
CA GLN A 348 -22.33 -4.19 0.86
C GLN A 348 -23.51 -5.15 1.07
N TYR A 349 -23.25 -6.39 1.51
CA TYR A 349 -24.29 -7.38 1.76
C TYR A 349 -25.33 -6.90 2.78
N LEU A 350 -24.89 -6.30 3.89
CA LEU A 350 -25.80 -5.75 4.89
C LEU A 350 -26.66 -4.60 4.33
N ILE A 351 -26.05 -3.70 3.56
CA ILE A 351 -26.75 -2.56 2.97
C ILE A 351 -27.74 -3.02 1.90
N ASP A 352 -27.36 -3.95 1.04
CA ASP A 352 -28.22 -4.45 -0.05
C ASP A 352 -29.38 -5.28 0.50
N THR A 353 -29.18 -6.00 1.61
CA THR A 353 -30.21 -6.86 2.22
C THR A 353 -31.14 -6.09 3.14
N TYR A 354 -30.62 -5.16 3.95
CA TYR A 354 -31.36 -4.53 5.05
C TYR A 354 -31.48 -3.00 4.93
N GLY A 355 -30.87 -2.40 3.91
CA GLY A 355 -30.92 -0.98 3.61
C GLY A 355 -29.89 -0.13 4.37
N TRP A 356 -29.47 0.97 3.74
CA TRP A 356 -28.50 1.91 4.29
C TRP A 356 -28.89 2.47 5.66
N SER A 357 -30.17 2.79 5.89
CA SER A 357 -30.61 3.39 7.17
C SER A 357 -30.38 2.44 8.35
N THR A 358 -30.65 1.14 8.17
CA THR A 358 -30.43 0.12 9.21
C THR A 358 -28.95 -0.06 9.46
N PHE A 359 -28.18 -0.19 8.38
CA PHE A 359 -26.73 -0.32 8.46
C PHE A 359 -26.06 0.87 9.15
N ARG A 360 -26.42 2.10 8.77
CA ARG A 360 -25.87 3.31 9.39
C ARG A 360 -26.12 3.34 10.90
N ALA A 361 -27.32 2.96 11.35
CA ALA A 361 -27.63 2.91 12.77
C ALA A 361 -26.80 1.82 13.50
N PHE A 362 -26.69 0.63 12.92
CA PHE A 362 -25.82 -0.44 13.42
C PHE A 362 -24.36 0.04 13.54
N TYR A 363 -23.82 0.61 12.46
CA TYR A 363 -22.44 1.07 12.37
C TYR A 363 -22.12 2.22 13.34
N SER A 364 -22.98 3.23 13.42
CA SER A 364 -22.83 4.36 14.35
C SER A 364 -22.79 3.93 15.82
N ASN A 365 -23.55 2.90 16.17
CA ASN A 365 -23.78 2.52 17.56
C ASN A 365 -22.93 1.33 18.01
N THR A 366 -22.21 0.66 17.10
CA THR A 366 -21.30 -0.45 17.45
C THR A 366 -19.94 0.10 17.87
N THR A 367 -19.55 -0.16 19.12
CA THR A 367 -18.29 0.31 19.72
C THR A 367 -17.52 -0.81 20.40
N LEU A 368 -16.25 -0.58 20.73
CA LEU A 368 -15.43 -1.57 21.45
C LEU A 368 -16.00 -1.90 22.83
N ASP A 369 -16.72 -0.98 23.48
CA ASP A 369 -17.28 -1.17 24.82
C ASP A 369 -18.46 -2.16 24.84
N ASP A 370 -18.98 -2.53 23.67
CA ASP A 370 -20.11 -3.46 23.54
C ASP A 370 -19.70 -4.94 23.68
N GLY A 371 -18.43 -5.28 23.87
CA GLY A 371 -17.96 -6.67 23.96
C GLY A 371 -16.59 -6.80 24.62
N ALA A 372 -16.18 -8.01 25.01
CA ALA A 372 -14.80 -8.24 25.48
C ALA A 372 -13.82 -8.26 24.30
N THR A 373 -14.31 -8.55 23.10
CA THR A 373 -13.56 -8.47 21.83
C THR A 373 -14.35 -7.67 20.78
N PRO A 374 -13.67 -7.11 19.76
CA PRO A 374 -14.34 -6.47 18.63
C PRO A 374 -15.40 -7.37 17.97
N ALA A 375 -15.13 -8.67 17.81
CA ALA A 375 -16.08 -9.60 17.20
C ALA A 375 -17.34 -9.80 18.07
N GLU A 376 -17.20 -9.86 19.39
CA GLU A 376 -18.34 -9.93 20.31
C GLU A 376 -19.19 -8.66 20.31
N ALA A 377 -18.55 -7.48 20.21
CA ALA A 377 -19.24 -6.20 20.07
C ALA A 377 -20.07 -6.17 18.78
N VAL A 378 -19.49 -6.63 17.66
CA VAL A 378 -20.20 -6.77 16.37
C VAL A 378 -21.35 -7.77 16.51
N ASP A 379 -21.12 -8.97 17.06
CA ASP A 379 -22.14 -10.00 17.21
C ASP A 379 -23.37 -9.51 18.01
N ARG A 380 -23.13 -8.87 19.16
CA ARG A 380 -24.19 -8.31 20.00
C ARG A 380 -25.02 -7.26 19.27
N ASN A 381 -24.36 -6.38 18.53
CA ASN A 381 -25.03 -5.35 17.76
C ASN A 381 -25.77 -5.96 16.56
N LEU A 382 -25.22 -6.98 15.89
CA LEU A 382 -25.92 -7.68 14.82
C LEU A 382 -27.23 -8.32 15.31
N GLN A 383 -27.23 -8.92 16.51
CA GLN A 383 -28.44 -9.47 17.13
C GLN A 383 -29.47 -8.38 17.42
N THR A 384 -29.03 -7.17 17.79
CA THR A 384 -29.91 -6.04 18.11
C THR A 384 -30.55 -5.44 16.87
N TYR A 385 -29.77 -5.21 15.81
CA TYR A 385 -30.24 -4.49 14.61
C TYR A 385 -30.83 -5.41 13.53
N TYR A 386 -30.39 -6.68 13.48
CA TYR A 386 -30.78 -7.63 12.42
C TYR A 386 -31.41 -8.92 12.95
N ASN A 387 -31.49 -9.10 14.28
CA ASN A 387 -32.00 -10.31 14.93
C ASN A 387 -31.27 -11.59 14.45
N LYS A 388 -29.96 -11.48 14.23
CA LYS A 388 -29.07 -12.57 13.82
C LYS A 388 -27.70 -12.43 14.47
N SER A 389 -27.08 -13.55 14.81
CA SER A 389 -25.68 -13.57 15.25
C SER A 389 -24.73 -13.32 14.07
N LEU A 390 -23.47 -12.99 14.38
CA LEU A 390 -22.38 -12.86 13.43
C LEU A 390 -22.22 -14.13 12.59
N ALA A 391 -22.23 -15.30 13.23
CA ALA A 391 -22.12 -16.58 12.54
C ALA A 391 -23.32 -16.87 11.59
N GLN A 392 -24.53 -16.44 11.97
CA GLN A 392 -25.71 -16.59 11.11
C GLN A 392 -25.64 -15.68 9.88
N ILE A 393 -25.27 -14.41 10.07
CA ILE A 393 -25.11 -13.48 8.95
C ILE A 393 -23.97 -13.91 8.03
N GLU A 394 -22.85 -14.38 8.58
CA GLU A 394 -21.73 -14.91 7.80
C GLU A 394 -22.17 -16.10 6.94
N ALA A 395 -22.89 -17.06 7.54
CA ALA A 395 -23.38 -18.23 6.82
C ALA A 395 -24.36 -17.87 5.70
N ASP A 396 -25.27 -16.92 5.94
CA ASP A 396 -26.21 -16.42 4.93
C ASP A 396 -25.46 -15.72 3.79
N TRP A 397 -24.50 -14.84 4.13
CA TRP A 397 -23.71 -14.10 3.16
C TRP A 397 -22.87 -15.03 2.29
N GLN A 398 -22.12 -15.96 2.89
CA GLN A 398 -21.37 -16.99 2.14
C GLN A 398 -22.29 -17.88 1.30
N GLY A 399 -23.51 -18.16 1.79
CA GLY A 399 -24.56 -18.83 1.01
C GLY A 399 -24.92 -18.05 -0.25
N ALA A 400 -25.14 -16.74 -0.13
CA ALA A 400 -25.41 -15.85 -1.27
C ALA A 400 -24.22 -15.79 -2.24
N LEU A 401 -22.99 -15.67 -1.74
CA LEU A 401 -21.77 -15.63 -2.56
C LEU A 401 -21.56 -16.92 -3.37
N ARG A 402 -21.85 -18.10 -2.80
CA ARG A 402 -21.79 -19.37 -3.53
C ARG A 402 -22.77 -19.47 -4.71
N GLY A 403 -23.81 -18.64 -4.71
CA GLY A 403 -24.77 -18.56 -5.82
C GLY A 403 -24.37 -17.58 -6.92
N VAL A 404 -23.27 -16.83 -6.76
CA VAL A 404 -22.80 -15.86 -7.75
C VAL A 404 -22.08 -16.57 -8.89
N GLU A 405 -22.49 -16.29 -10.12
CA GLU A 405 -21.75 -16.67 -11.32
C GLU A 405 -20.55 -15.74 -11.47
N LEU A 406 -19.34 -16.31 -11.48
CA LEU A 406 -18.11 -15.55 -11.63
C LEU A 406 -17.83 -15.30 -13.12
N GLY A 407 -17.50 -14.06 -13.47
CA GLY A 407 -16.96 -13.73 -14.78
C GLY A 407 -15.66 -14.49 -15.07
N GLU A 408 -15.38 -14.72 -16.36
CA GLU A 408 -14.26 -15.54 -16.83
C GLU A 408 -12.90 -15.14 -16.24
N THR A 409 -12.72 -13.85 -15.96
CA THR A 409 -11.46 -13.29 -15.45
C THR A 409 -11.47 -12.98 -13.95
N ALA A 410 -12.60 -13.14 -13.24
CA ALA A 410 -12.75 -12.66 -11.87
C ALA A 410 -11.71 -13.26 -10.91
N VAL A 411 -11.43 -14.56 -11.06
CA VAL A 411 -10.44 -15.30 -10.26
C VAL A 411 -9.03 -14.85 -10.58
N SER A 412 -8.65 -14.80 -11.86
CA SER A 412 -7.31 -14.38 -12.28
C SER A 412 -7.01 -12.93 -11.91
N ASP A 413 -8.02 -12.05 -12.00
CA ASP A 413 -7.91 -10.69 -11.53
C ASP A 413 -7.58 -10.65 -10.04
N LEU A 414 -8.37 -11.34 -9.20
CA LEU A 414 -8.19 -11.31 -7.75
C LEU A 414 -6.82 -11.90 -7.33
N GLN A 415 -6.43 -13.04 -7.90
CA GLN A 415 -5.13 -13.65 -7.65
C GLN A 415 -3.99 -12.69 -8.03
N THR A 416 -4.12 -11.99 -9.16
CA THR A 416 -3.11 -11.02 -9.61
C THR A 416 -3.06 -9.80 -8.70
N THR A 417 -4.22 -9.30 -8.23
CA THR A 417 -4.29 -8.21 -7.24
C THR A 417 -3.54 -8.59 -5.97
N ILE A 418 -3.89 -9.71 -5.34
CA ILE A 418 -3.26 -10.18 -4.08
C ILE A 418 -1.75 -10.30 -4.27
N ARG A 419 -1.35 -11.00 -5.35
CA ARG A 419 0.06 -11.22 -5.66
C ARG A 419 0.82 -9.92 -5.91
N PHE A 420 0.25 -8.98 -6.66
CA PHE A 420 0.88 -7.70 -6.96
C PHE A 420 1.29 -6.98 -5.67
N PHE A 421 0.37 -6.87 -4.72
CA PHE A 421 0.61 -6.15 -3.47
C PHE A 421 1.54 -6.91 -2.52
N ASP A 422 1.52 -8.26 -2.53
CA ASP A 422 2.51 -9.04 -1.80
C ASP A 422 3.93 -8.79 -2.33
N VAL A 423 4.13 -8.82 -3.65
CA VAL A 423 5.43 -8.51 -4.27
C VAL A 423 5.86 -7.06 -4.00
N MET A 424 4.94 -6.11 -4.09
CA MET A 424 5.20 -4.71 -3.77
C MET A 424 5.64 -4.54 -2.30
N ARG A 425 4.99 -5.21 -1.34
CA ARG A 425 5.38 -5.19 0.08
C ARG A 425 6.75 -5.83 0.29
N ARG A 426 7.07 -6.93 -0.42
CA ARG A 426 8.40 -7.54 -0.38
C ARG A 426 9.48 -6.57 -0.87
N TYR A 427 9.21 -5.81 -1.95
CA TYR A 427 10.10 -4.73 -2.39
C TYR A 427 10.28 -3.68 -1.29
N GLN A 428 9.20 -3.19 -0.68
CA GLN A 428 9.29 -2.22 0.41
C GLN A 428 10.12 -2.78 1.58
N LEU A 429 9.87 -4.01 2.04
CA LEU A 429 10.63 -4.59 3.16
C LEU A 429 12.14 -4.65 2.91
N LEU A 430 12.56 -4.92 1.68
CA LEU A 430 13.97 -5.12 1.32
C LEU A 430 14.68 -3.82 0.90
N TYR A 431 13.99 -2.92 0.20
CA TYR A 431 14.62 -1.80 -0.51
C TYR A 431 14.01 -0.41 -0.23
N ASP A 432 12.85 -0.33 0.43
CA ASP A 432 12.30 0.91 1.00
C ASP A 432 11.51 0.62 2.30
N PRO A 433 12.18 0.16 3.37
CA PRO A 433 11.50 -0.32 4.57
C PRO A 433 10.73 0.81 5.27
N THR A 434 11.13 2.06 5.05
CA THR A 434 10.44 3.26 5.53
C THR A 434 9.11 3.54 4.83
N ALA A 435 8.86 2.95 3.65
CA ALA A 435 7.55 2.98 3.00
C ALA A 435 6.65 1.79 3.40
N HIS A 436 7.19 0.74 4.01
CA HIS A 436 6.39 -0.44 4.37
C HIS A 436 5.32 -0.09 5.41
N PHE A 437 4.05 -0.44 5.17
CA PHE A 437 2.92 0.05 5.98
C PHE A 437 3.04 -0.24 7.49
N LEU A 438 3.64 -1.37 7.90
CA LEU A 438 3.86 -1.69 9.32
C LEU A 438 5.05 -0.96 9.96
N ARG A 439 5.91 -0.33 9.15
CA ARG A 439 7.13 0.35 9.58
C ARG A 439 7.10 1.84 9.33
N ALA A 440 6.23 2.33 8.45
CA ALA A 440 6.21 3.72 8.07
C ALA A 440 5.95 4.65 9.28
N TRP A 441 6.75 5.71 9.36
CA TRP A 441 6.42 6.86 10.18
C TRP A 441 5.39 7.71 9.43
N ILE A 442 4.33 8.05 10.14
CA ILE A 442 3.14 8.72 9.60
C ILE A 442 2.99 10.01 10.40
N PRO A 443 3.78 11.05 10.07
CA PRO A 443 3.73 12.28 10.84
C PRO A 443 2.40 13.01 10.65
N GLN A 444 2.02 13.79 11.66
CA GLN A 444 0.90 14.70 11.52
C GLN A 444 1.25 15.75 10.46
N PRO A 445 0.51 15.84 9.34
CA PRO A 445 0.97 16.62 8.19
C PRO A 445 1.12 18.12 8.48
N LYS A 446 0.24 18.64 9.35
CA LYS A 446 0.33 20.01 9.85
C LYS A 446 1.64 20.25 10.61
N ALA A 447 2.09 19.28 11.42
CA ALA A 447 3.34 19.39 12.15
C ALA A 447 4.52 19.42 11.18
N VAL A 448 4.57 18.52 10.18
CA VAL A 448 5.60 18.52 9.12
C VAL A 448 5.65 19.87 8.41
N ARG A 449 4.49 20.43 8.06
CA ARG A 449 4.41 21.73 7.39
C ARG A 449 4.97 22.88 8.24
N THR A 450 4.79 22.84 9.56
CA THR A 450 5.15 23.95 10.46
C THR A 450 6.49 23.81 11.18
N GLN A 451 6.96 22.58 11.36
CA GLN A 451 8.09 22.22 12.22
C GLN A 451 9.07 21.29 11.53
N GLY A 452 8.61 20.49 10.57
CA GLY A 452 9.42 19.50 9.88
C GLY A 452 10.00 19.98 8.56
N ASN A 453 10.72 19.07 7.91
CA ASN A 453 11.29 19.29 6.60
C ASN A 453 10.36 18.68 5.53
N PRO A 454 10.03 19.40 4.43
CA PRO A 454 9.40 18.77 3.27
C PRO A 454 10.06 17.46 2.82
N ALA A 455 11.37 17.32 3.01
CA ALA A 455 12.14 16.11 2.72
C ALA A 455 11.62 14.84 3.41
N ASP A 456 11.00 14.93 4.59
CA ASP A 456 10.39 13.79 5.29
C ASP A 456 9.31 13.09 4.44
N LEU A 457 8.67 13.86 3.55
CA LEU A 457 7.55 13.43 2.71
C LEU A 457 7.89 13.38 1.21
N THR A 458 9.11 13.74 0.82
CA THR A 458 9.52 13.74 -0.61
C THR A 458 10.73 12.86 -0.89
N ARG A 459 11.65 12.67 0.06
CA ARG A 459 12.80 11.79 -0.17
C ARG A 459 12.37 10.34 -0.09
N HIS A 460 12.83 9.55 -1.04
CA HIS A 460 12.66 8.11 -1.09
C HIS A 460 13.85 7.48 -1.82
N PRO A 461 14.08 6.16 -1.70
CA PRO A 461 15.16 5.49 -2.40
C PRO A 461 15.08 5.69 -3.93
N THR A 462 16.21 6.06 -4.53
CA THR A 462 16.33 6.33 -5.98
C THR A 462 17.53 5.63 -6.62
N ALA A 463 18.13 4.66 -5.93
CA ALA A 463 19.21 3.86 -6.50
C ALA A 463 18.72 3.10 -7.74
N GLU A 464 19.65 2.65 -8.58
CA GLU A 464 19.35 1.95 -9.84
C GLU A 464 18.40 0.76 -9.65
N ILE A 465 18.60 -0.01 -8.57
CA ILE A 465 17.73 -1.13 -8.21
C ILE A 465 16.30 -0.67 -7.89
N ASN A 466 16.13 0.40 -7.10
CA ASN A 466 14.83 0.95 -6.75
C ASN A 466 14.10 1.41 -8.01
N VAL A 467 14.73 2.27 -8.81
CA VAL A 467 14.13 2.79 -10.04
C VAL A 467 13.72 1.64 -10.97
N THR A 468 14.56 0.63 -11.14
CA THR A 468 14.27 -0.51 -12.02
C THR A 468 13.10 -1.36 -11.51
N LEU A 469 13.06 -1.69 -10.21
CA LEU A 469 11.97 -2.47 -9.63
C LEU A 469 10.65 -1.69 -9.63
N GLU A 470 10.68 -0.39 -9.32
CA GLU A 470 9.50 0.48 -9.32
C GLU A 470 8.84 0.57 -10.69
N VAL A 471 9.61 0.77 -11.77
CA VAL A 471 9.04 0.81 -13.13
C VAL A 471 8.58 -0.57 -13.62
N MET A 472 9.14 -1.66 -13.09
CA MET A 472 8.62 -3.02 -13.33
C MET A 472 7.28 -3.22 -12.61
N LEU A 473 7.16 -2.81 -11.35
CA LEU A 473 5.90 -2.85 -10.60
C LEU A 473 4.84 -1.97 -11.28
N GLU A 474 5.18 -0.77 -11.72
CA GLU A 474 4.26 0.08 -12.46
C GLU A 474 3.81 -0.56 -13.80
N ALA A 475 4.71 -1.22 -14.52
CA ALA A 475 4.37 -1.95 -15.75
C ALA A 475 3.45 -3.16 -15.47
N ALA A 476 3.67 -3.87 -14.36
CA ALA A 476 2.79 -4.94 -13.90
C ALA A 476 1.40 -4.40 -13.54
N ASN A 477 1.33 -3.29 -12.80
CA ASN A 477 0.09 -2.60 -12.47
C ASN A 477 -0.67 -2.17 -13.73
N THR A 478 0.03 -1.59 -14.71
CA THR A 478 -0.56 -1.18 -16.00
C THR A 478 -1.16 -2.38 -16.74
N SER A 479 -0.44 -3.51 -16.78
CA SER A 479 -0.90 -4.75 -17.42
C SER A 479 -2.13 -5.32 -16.70
N TRP A 480 -2.09 -5.38 -15.36
CA TRP A 480 -3.19 -5.83 -14.52
C TRP A 480 -4.46 -4.98 -14.70
N ARG A 481 -4.32 -3.65 -14.67
CA ARG A 481 -5.43 -2.72 -14.90
C ARG A 481 -5.99 -2.80 -16.32
N GLY A 482 -5.15 -3.14 -17.29
CA GLY A 482 -5.55 -3.43 -18.67
C GLY A 482 -6.23 -4.79 -18.88
N GLY A 483 -6.33 -5.63 -17.84
CA GLY A 483 -6.89 -6.99 -17.93
C GLY A 483 -5.92 -8.04 -18.47
N ASP A 484 -4.64 -7.69 -18.70
CA ASP A 484 -3.60 -8.63 -19.10
C ASP A 484 -2.91 -9.22 -17.87
N TYR A 485 -3.65 -10.07 -17.16
CA TYR A 485 -3.20 -10.74 -15.95
C TYR A 485 -1.98 -11.63 -16.21
N GLN A 486 -1.90 -12.25 -17.39
CA GLN A 486 -0.75 -13.08 -17.75
C GLN A 486 0.53 -12.24 -17.83
N ARG A 487 0.49 -11.10 -18.55
CA ARG A 487 1.63 -10.20 -18.65
C ARG A 487 2.02 -9.63 -17.29
N ALA A 488 1.04 -9.22 -16.47
CA ALA A 488 1.29 -8.74 -15.11
C ALA A 488 2.05 -9.79 -14.30
N ASN A 489 1.58 -11.04 -14.29
CA ASN A 489 2.21 -12.14 -13.55
C ASN A 489 3.62 -12.47 -14.05
N VAL A 490 3.89 -12.39 -15.36
CA VAL A 490 5.24 -12.59 -15.91
C VAL A 490 6.21 -11.50 -15.44
N ILE A 491 5.74 -10.25 -15.33
CA ILE A 491 6.57 -9.16 -14.80
C ILE A 491 6.80 -9.37 -13.29
N LEU A 492 5.76 -9.74 -12.53
CA LEU A 492 5.87 -10.04 -11.10
C LEU A 492 6.82 -11.21 -10.82
N ASP A 493 6.76 -12.29 -11.62
CA ASP A 493 7.72 -13.41 -11.58
C ASP A 493 9.17 -12.91 -11.69
N SER A 494 9.43 -11.97 -12.60
CA SER A 494 10.75 -11.39 -12.79
C SER A 494 11.17 -10.47 -11.64
N VAL A 495 10.24 -9.70 -11.06
CA VAL A 495 10.50 -8.89 -9.86
C VAL A 495 10.87 -9.80 -8.69
N GLU A 496 10.09 -10.84 -8.42
CA GLU A 496 10.36 -11.78 -7.33
C GLU A 496 11.72 -12.45 -7.48
N ARG A 497 12.11 -12.85 -8.70
CA ARG A 497 13.45 -13.39 -8.95
C ARG A 497 14.56 -12.39 -8.59
N VAL A 498 14.37 -11.09 -8.81
CA VAL A 498 15.35 -10.08 -8.38
C VAL A 498 15.39 -9.99 -6.85
N LEU A 499 14.23 -9.97 -6.19
CA LEU A 499 14.12 -9.93 -4.73
C LEU A 499 14.71 -11.18 -4.06
N ASP A 500 14.51 -12.37 -4.64
CA ASP A 500 15.01 -13.66 -4.16
C ASP A 500 16.53 -13.84 -4.33
N ASN A 501 17.16 -13.02 -5.17
CA ASN A 501 18.59 -13.08 -5.48
C ASN A 501 19.33 -11.82 -5.03
N ASP A 502 18.93 -11.26 -3.88
CA ASP A 502 19.57 -10.10 -3.24
C ASP A 502 19.74 -8.89 -4.18
N GLY A 503 18.82 -8.71 -5.11
CA GLY A 503 18.83 -7.59 -6.05
C GLY A 503 19.57 -7.85 -7.36
N ALA A 504 20.00 -9.09 -7.60
CA ALA A 504 20.67 -9.46 -8.85
C ALA A 504 19.66 -9.60 -10.01
N PHE A 505 19.88 -8.82 -11.08
CA PHE A 505 19.06 -8.83 -12.31
C PHE A 505 19.48 -9.95 -13.27
N ILE A 506 19.28 -11.21 -12.86
CA ILE A 506 19.63 -12.41 -13.65
C ILE A 506 18.53 -12.86 -14.62
N ASP A 507 17.28 -12.45 -14.37
CA ASP A 507 16.15 -12.74 -15.24
C ASP A 507 16.21 -11.90 -16.52
N PRO A 508 16.07 -12.49 -17.73
CA PRO A 508 16.21 -11.75 -18.98
C PRO A 508 15.27 -10.54 -19.12
N LEU A 509 14.04 -10.62 -18.61
CA LEU A 509 13.12 -9.49 -18.65
C LEU A 509 13.61 -8.39 -17.71
N ALA A 510 13.95 -8.74 -16.46
CA ALA A 510 14.49 -7.79 -15.49
C ALA A 510 15.79 -7.12 -15.99
N THR A 511 16.70 -7.88 -16.61
CA THR A 511 17.93 -7.34 -17.23
C THR A 511 17.61 -6.32 -18.32
N ASN A 512 16.55 -6.51 -19.10
CA ASN A 512 16.15 -5.53 -20.12
C ASN A 512 15.68 -4.21 -19.49
N TYR A 513 14.84 -4.27 -18.45
CA TYR A 513 14.43 -3.07 -17.71
C TYR A 513 15.65 -2.33 -17.13
N LEU A 514 16.57 -3.06 -16.50
CA LEU A 514 17.81 -2.48 -15.96
C LEU A 514 18.67 -1.81 -17.04
N ASN A 515 18.84 -2.45 -18.19
CA ASN A 515 19.62 -1.91 -19.30
C ASN A 515 18.99 -0.65 -19.90
N ILE A 516 17.66 -0.59 -19.96
CA ILE A 516 16.91 0.60 -20.37
C ILE A 516 17.16 1.74 -19.36
N VAL A 517 16.97 1.48 -18.06
CA VAL A 517 17.20 2.47 -16.99
C VAL A 517 18.62 3.02 -17.06
N ARG A 518 19.64 2.16 -17.11
CA ARG A 518 21.05 2.55 -17.28
C ARG A 518 21.28 3.44 -18.48
N LYS A 519 20.75 3.06 -19.64
CA LYS A 519 20.96 3.77 -20.90
C LYS A 519 20.39 5.19 -20.85
N VAL A 520 19.20 5.33 -20.28
CA VAL A 520 18.46 6.59 -20.19
C VAL A 520 19.05 7.49 -19.10
N THR A 521 19.46 6.92 -17.97
CA THR A 521 20.16 7.66 -16.91
C THR A 521 21.53 8.15 -17.35
N ALA A 522 22.27 7.37 -18.15
CA ALA A 522 23.57 7.79 -18.68
C ALA A 522 23.51 9.06 -19.57
N VAL A 523 22.34 9.41 -20.10
CA VAL A 523 22.14 10.65 -20.89
C VAL A 523 21.40 11.75 -20.11
N GLY A 524 21.24 11.59 -18.79
CA GLY A 524 20.75 12.64 -17.89
C GLY A 524 19.25 12.64 -17.59
N TYR A 525 18.54 11.57 -17.96
CA TYR A 525 17.11 11.40 -17.67
C TYR A 525 16.86 10.49 -16.46
N LYS A 526 15.77 10.74 -15.74
CA LYS A 526 15.21 9.84 -14.72
C LYS A 526 14.02 9.13 -15.34
N VAL A 527 14.03 7.80 -15.34
CA VAL A 527 12.91 7.00 -15.85
C VAL A 527 11.74 7.10 -14.87
N GLN A 528 10.54 7.34 -15.42
CA GLN A 528 9.30 7.39 -14.66
C GLN A 528 8.38 6.22 -14.98
N SER A 529 8.37 5.75 -16.23
CA SER A 529 7.63 4.53 -16.59
C SER A 529 8.22 3.85 -17.81
N ILE A 530 7.97 2.55 -17.96
CA ILE A 530 8.39 1.74 -19.11
C ILE A 530 7.25 0.81 -19.55
N THR A 531 6.81 0.97 -20.80
CA THR A 531 6.02 -0.03 -21.52
C THR A 531 6.93 -0.80 -22.47
N LEU A 532 7.21 -2.06 -22.15
CA LEU A 532 8.11 -2.92 -22.92
C LEU A 532 7.31 -3.96 -23.73
N GLN A 533 7.51 -3.97 -25.05
CA GLN A 533 6.88 -4.90 -25.99
C GLN A 533 7.93 -5.45 -26.97
N GLY A 534 8.40 -6.68 -26.74
CA GLY A 534 9.40 -7.31 -27.62
C GLY A 534 10.70 -6.52 -27.69
N ASP A 535 11.07 -6.07 -28.90
CA ASP A 535 12.26 -5.24 -29.16
C ASP A 535 11.99 -3.73 -29.06
N GLU A 536 10.81 -3.30 -28.64
CA GLU A 536 10.42 -1.89 -28.51
C GLU A 536 10.09 -1.52 -27.06
N ALA A 537 10.49 -0.32 -26.64
CA ALA A 537 10.14 0.24 -25.34
C ALA A 537 9.67 1.69 -25.50
N GLN A 538 8.55 2.00 -24.86
CA GLN A 538 8.04 3.37 -24.72
C GLN A 538 8.23 3.79 -23.27
N LEU A 539 8.82 4.97 -23.06
CA LEU A 539 9.17 5.46 -21.74
C LEU A 539 8.55 6.83 -21.51
N VAL A 540 8.24 7.11 -20.25
CA VAL A 540 8.08 8.46 -19.74
C VAL A 540 9.29 8.75 -18.85
N VAL A 541 9.91 9.92 -19.06
CA VAL A 541 11.10 10.34 -18.31
C VAL A 541 10.98 11.78 -17.83
N THR A 542 11.77 12.15 -16.83
CA THR A 542 12.05 13.54 -16.47
C THR A 542 13.53 13.85 -16.67
N LEU A 543 13.88 15.12 -16.84
CA LEU A 543 15.28 15.54 -16.72
C LEU A 543 15.63 15.63 -15.23
N ALA A 544 16.86 15.26 -14.85
CA ALA A 544 17.24 15.17 -13.43
C ALA A 544 16.93 16.43 -12.58
N ASN A 545 16.85 17.61 -13.22
CA ASN A 545 16.59 18.92 -12.61
C ASN A 545 15.34 19.63 -13.16
N LYS A 546 14.41 18.91 -13.82
CA LYS A 546 13.14 19.47 -14.31
C LYS A 546 12.00 18.50 -14.11
N ASN A 547 10.82 19.03 -13.79
CA ASN A 547 9.64 18.20 -13.52
C ASN A 547 8.81 17.87 -14.76
N GLY A 548 9.21 18.33 -15.94
CA GLY A 548 8.48 18.06 -17.18
C GLY A 548 8.62 16.59 -17.58
N LEU A 549 7.48 15.93 -17.82
CA LEU A 549 7.42 14.59 -18.39
C LEU A 549 7.71 14.64 -19.89
N LEU A 550 8.56 13.75 -20.37
CA LEU A 550 8.97 13.64 -21.76
C LEU A 550 8.81 12.19 -22.23
N PRO A 551 8.11 11.92 -23.34
CA PRO A 551 8.07 10.60 -23.92
C PRO A 551 9.39 10.31 -24.66
N ILE A 552 9.90 9.09 -24.51
CA ILE A 552 11.06 8.58 -25.26
C ILE A 552 10.72 7.20 -25.81
N ASN A 553 11.09 6.95 -27.06
CA ASN A 553 11.02 5.61 -27.65
C ASN A 553 12.42 4.99 -27.73
N MET A 554 12.51 3.69 -27.48
CA MET A 554 13.73 2.92 -27.61
C MET A 554 13.49 1.64 -28.38
N ARG A 555 14.55 1.15 -29.04
CA ARG A 555 14.55 -0.15 -29.73
C ARG A 555 15.78 -0.97 -29.38
N LEU A 556 15.60 -2.27 -29.20
CA LEU A 556 16.67 -3.24 -29.02
C LEU A 556 17.29 -3.60 -30.37
N VAL A 557 18.54 -3.22 -30.59
CA VAL A 557 19.31 -3.49 -31.82
C VAL A 557 20.62 -4.15 -31.43
N ASN A 558 20.91 -5.34 -31.98
CA ASN A 558 22.13 -6.10 -31.67
C ASN A 558 22.36 -6.32 -30.15
N ARG A 559 21.29 -6.52 -29.38
CA ARG A 559 21.27 -6.66 -27.91
C ARG A 559 21.52 -5.39 -27.11
N ASP A 560 21.57 -4.22 -27.77
CA ASP A 560 21.69 -2.92 -27.11
C ASP A 560 20.43 -2.08 -27.31
N TRP A 561 19.97 -1.43 -26.24
CA TRP A 561 18.85 -0.48 -26.32
C TRP A 561 19.33 0.86 -26.88
N ILE A 562 18.68 1.32 -27.94
CA ILE A 562 18.97 2.59 -28.63
C ILE A 562 17.80 3.55 -28.47
N ILE A 563 18.08 4.77 -28.05
CA ILE A 563 17.12 5.88 -28.02
C ILE A 563 16.82 6.30 -29.46
N LEU A 564 15.55 6.28 -29.84
CA LEU A 564 15.10 6.76 -31.14
C LEU A 564 14.98 8.29 -31.09
N ALA A 565 15.43 8.97 -32.14
CA ALA A 565 15.21 10.41 -32.27
C ALA A 565 13.70 10.65 -32.39
N ASN A 566 13.15 11.46 -31.47
CA ASN A 566 11.75 11.88 -31.49
C ASN A 566 11.44 12.82 -32.66
#